data_AF-A0A1N6KCD3-F1
#
_entry.id   AF-A0A1N6KCD3-F1
#
_cell.length_a   1.000
_cell.length_b   1.000
_cell.length_c   1.000
_cell.angle_alpha   90.00
_cell.angle_beta   90.00
_cell.angle_gamma   90.00
#
_symmetry.space_group_name_H-M   'P 1'
#
loop_
_entity.id
_entity.type
_entity.pdbx_description
1 polymer ?
#
loop_
_entity_poly.entity_id
_entity_poly.type
_entity_poly.pdbx_seq_one_letter_code
_entity_poly.pdbx_strand_id
1 'polypeptide(L)'
;MTVSIKKIEERFAESQDALVLQQSDLSLQSISDMVESKSIDISPKYQRRERWDAVKESGLIESFLLNIPVPPIYLAEDEYGTYSVIDGKQRVTAIHRFLSGELKLKELEKFPELEGFSFKDLPKSLMNALKIRPYLRVVTLLRQSDAELKHEVFIRLNKAGVPLNSQEIRNVAYRGEFNDLLIELSRNEYIKEQLDATPDSKMYREMIDVQFILRFFTVLGFYKDFPGNMDKAMDMFMVGNYKNKGKKLVEQRNSFLNSLEFCKAVWGKEGFRKPNGSKRVLQGFYDIQMVCPALLTNTERDKALKKKDAVKKGLINLLETDEEFAEAVSQFTSNSKNVLYRITKFSDLLKSL
;
A
#
# COMPACT_ATOMS: atom_id res chain seq x y z
N MET A 1 17.29 -23.96 25.84
CA MET A 1 18.17 -23.98 24.66
C MET A 1 19.18 -22.85 24.78
N THR A 2 20.38 -23.14 25.25
CA THR A 2 21.49 -22.17 25.30
C THR A 2 22.04 -22.05 23.88
N VAL A 3 21.74 -20.93 23.20
CA VAL A 3 22.38 -20.61 21.93
C VAL A 3 23.87 -20.38 22.21
N SER A 4 24.74 -21.09 21.49
CA SER A 4 26.20 -20.95 21.62
C SER A 4 26.62 -19.51 21.30
N ILE A 5 27.55 -18.95 22.09
CA ILE A 5 28.13 -17.61 21.88
C ILE A 5 28.63 -17.46 20.44
N LYS A 6 29.27 -18.50 19.89
CA LYS A 6 29.74 -18.52 18.50
C LYS A 6 28.62 -18.28 17.49
N LYS A 7 27.45 -18.88 17.71
CA LYS A 7 26.28 -18.70 16.83
C LYS A 7 25.70 -17.28 16.93
N ILE A 8 25.86 -16.62 18.07
CA ILE A 8 25.49 -15.20 18.24
C ILE A 8 26.45 -14.31 17.45
N GLU A 9 27.75 -14.58 17.54
CA GLU A 9 28.81 -13.84 16.83
C GLU A 9 28.70 -14.01 15.31
N GLU A 10 28.47 -15.23 14.83
CA GLU A 10 28.22 -15.53 13.40
C GLU A 10 27.00 -14.76 12.89
N ARG A 11 25.87 -14.82 13.63
CA ARG A 11 24.65 -14.08 13.26
C ARG A 11 24.86 -12.56 13.29
N PHE A 12 25.65 -12.05 14.23
CA PHE A 12 25.99 -10.63 14.30
C PHE A 12 26.77 -10.20 13.05
N ALA A 13 27.81 -10.95 12.68
CA ALA A 13 28.62 -10.67 11.49
C ALA A 13 27.77 -10.68 10.21
N GLU A 14 26.97 -11.74 10.01
CA GLU A 14 26.05 -11.84 8.86
C GLU A 14 25.08 -10.64 8.78
N SER A 15 24.59 -10.18 9.94
CA SER A 15 23.67 -9.03 10.00
C SER A 15 24.35 -7.70 9.68
N GLN A 16 25.64 -7.54 10.01
CA GLN A 16 26.40 -6.32 9.67
C GLN A 16 26.66 -6.22 8.16
N ASP A 17 26.98 -7.34 7.52
CA ASP A 17 27.28 -7.37 6.08
C ASP A 17 26.03 -7.26 5.19
N ALA A 18 24.85 -7.55 5.75
CA ALA A 18 23.59 -7.53 5.02
C ALA A 18 23.08 -6.12 4.64
N LEU A 19 23.59 -5.05 5.26
CA LEU A 19 23.15 -3.67 5.01
C LEU A 19 24.29 -2.77 4.56
N VAL A 20 24.36 -2.49 3.27
CA VAL A 20 25.31 -1.53 2.71
C VAL A 20 24.67 -0.16 2.58
N LEU A 21 25.27 0.83 3.26
CA LEU A 21 24.81 2.22 3.30
C LEU A 21 25.80 3.15 2.60
N GLN A 22 25.28 4.14 1.90
CA GLN A 22 26.03 5.28 1.39
C GLN A 22 25.46 6.56 1.99
N GLN A 23 26.33 7.50 2.36
CA GLN A 23 25.92 8.81 2.87
C GLN A 23 26.44 9.90 1.94
N SER A 24 25.59 10.88 1.65
CA SER A 24 25.94 12.07 0.86
C SER A 24 25.19 13.29 1.39
N ASP A 25 25.69 14.48 1.05
CA ASP A 25 25.00 15.75 1.31
C ASP A 25 24.63 16.35 -0.05
N LEU A 26 23.33 16.51 -0.32
CA LEU A 26 22.81 17.01 -1.59
C LEU A 26 22.21 18.41 -1.43
N SER A 27 22.44 19.29 -2.41
CA SER A 27 21.76 20.59 -2.44
C SER A 27 20.28 20.42 -2.78
N LEU A 28 19.47 21.43 -2.48
CA LEU A 28 18.05 21.43 -2.86
C LEU A 28 17.87 21.28 -4.38
N GLN A 29 18.76 21.92 -5.16
CA GLN A 29 18.75 21.81 -6.62
C GLN A 29 19.00 20.37 -7.06
N SER A 30 20.03 19.70 -6.53
CA SER A 30 20.33 18.31 -6.88
C SER A 30 19.19 17.36 -6.53
N ILE A 31 18.52 17.56 -5.39
CA ILE A 31 17.34 16.77 -5.02
C ILE A 31 16.21 16.98 -6.03
N SER A 32 15.92 18.24 -6.41
CA SER A 32 14.91 18.52 -7.43
C SER A 32 15.26 17.95 -8.79
N ASP A 33 16.54 18.01 -9.19
CA ASP A 33 17.01 17.47 -10.48
C ASP A 33 16.85 15.95 -10.52
N MET A 34 17.14 15.25 -9.42
CA MET A 34 16.92 13.80 -9.31
C MET A 34 15.45 13.41 -9.43
N VAL A 35 14.53 14.28 -8.97
CA VAL A 35 13.09 14.07 -9.15
C VAL A 35 12.69 14.31 -10.60
N GLU A 36 13.12 15.42 -11.19
CA GLU A 36 12.84 15.79 -12.58
C GLU A 36 13.34 14.71 -13.57
N SER A 37 14.54 14.17 -13.32
CA SER A 37 15.14 13.09 -14.11
C SER A 37 14.49 11.72 -13.89
N LYS A 38 13.51 11.62 -12.97
CA LYS A 38 12.88 10.37 -12.51
C LYS A 38 13.87 9.39 -11.86
N SER A 39 15.03 9.88 -11.41
CA SER A 39 15.96 9.09 -10.59
C SER A 39 15.39 8.85 -9.20
N ILE A 40 14.68 9.82 -8.62
CA ILE A 40 13.85 9.63 -7.42
C ILE A 40 12.39 9.63 -7.85
N ASP A 41 11.70 8.51 -7.64
CA ASP A 41 10.26 8.47 -7.88
C ASP A 41 9.49 9.00 -6.67
N ILE A 42 9.02 10.25 -6.75
CA ILE A 42 8.15 10.87 -5.75
C ILE A 42 6.66 10.62 -6.01
N SER A 43 6.31 10.08 -7.18
CA SER A 43 4.94 9.73 -7.55
C SER A 43 4.78 8.25 -7.90
N PRO A 44 5.28 7.30 -7.08
CA PRO A 44 5.07 5.91 -7.42
C PRO A 44 3.59 5.60 -7.38
N LYS A 45 3.09 4.86 -8.38
CA LYS A 45 1.68 4.43 -8.47
C LYS A 45 1.15 3.82 -7.17
N TYR A 46 2.08 3.31 -6.36
CA TYR A 46 1.89 2.52 -5.16
C TYR A 46 2.11 3.25 -3.82
N GLN A 47 2.60 4.50 -3.78
CA GLN A 47 2.87 5.19 -2.51
C GLN A 47 2.35 6.64 -2.48
N ARG A 48 1.53 6.94 -1.47
CA ARG A 48 0.93 8.22 -1.02
C ARG A 48 0.50 9.23 -2.08
N ARG A 49 -0.82 9.43 -2.11
CA ARG A 49 -1.49 10.72 -2.39
C ARG A 49 -1.03 11.74 -1.34
N GLU A 50 -0.83 12.99 -1.76
CA GLU A 50 -0.17 14.01 -0.95
C GLU A 50 -0.81 14.13 0.46
N ARG A 51 0.03 14.16 1.50
CA ARG A 51 -0.41 14.26 2.90
C ARG A 51 -0.06 15.60 3.54
N TRP A 52 0.97 16.29 3.06
CA TRP A 52 1.22 17.67 3.42
C TRP A 52 0.31 18.58 2.59
N ASP A 53 -0.32 19.51 3.28
CA ASP A 53 -0.93 20.68 2.66
C ASP A 53 0.16 21.69 2.30
N ALA A 54 -0.21 22.71 1.51
CA ALA A 54 0.71 23.77 1.12
C ALA A 54 1.31 24.53 2.32
N VAL A 55 0.61 24.56 3.47
CA VAL A 55 1.09 25.19 4.70
C VAL A 55 2.30 24.44 5.26
N LYS A 56 2.20 23.11 5.42
CA LYS A 56 3.34 22.29 5.87
C LYS A 56 4.51 22.30 4.90
N GLU A 57 4.23 22.29 3.59
CA GLU A 57 5.28 22.42 2.58
C GLU A 57 5.99 23.78 2.69
N SER A 58 5.24 24.87 2.91
CA SER A 58 5.79 26.23 3.09
C SER A 58 6.67 26.33 4.34
N GLY A 59 6.26 25.73 5.46
CA GLY A 59 7.07 25.70 6.69
C GLY A 59 8.42 24.97 6.52
N LEU A 60 8.50 23.96 5.64
CA LEU A 60 9.80 23.36 5.30
C LEU A 60 10.69 24.34 4.53
N ILE A 61 10.14 25.07 3.56
CA ILE A 61 10.90 26.07 2.82
C ILE A 61 11.38 27.19 3.75
N GLU A 62 10.53 27.62 4.68
CA GLU A 62 10.90 28.57 5.73
C GLU A 62 12.07 28.07 6.59
N SER A 63 12.10 26.78 6.91
CA SER A 63 13.23 26.18 7.64
C SER A 63 14.55 26.34 6.90
N PHE A 64 14.56 26.19 5.56
CA PHE A 64 15.77 26.42 4.76
C PHE A 64 16.16 27.89 4.68
N LEU A 65 15.19 28.81 4.61
CA LEU A 65 15.45 30.26 4.66
C LEU A 65 16.07 30.68 6.00
N LEU A 66 15.65 30.05 7.10
CA LEU A 66 16.15 30.29 8.45
C LEU A 66 17.43 29.50 8.77
N ASN A 67 17.92 28.67 7.86
CA ASN A 67 19.04 27.75 8.09
C ASN A 67 18.81 26.82 9.31
N ILE A 68 17.56 26.39 9.52
CA ILE A 68 17.18 25.42 10.54
C ILE A 68 17.56 24.00 10.06
N PRO A 69 18.18 23.16 10.91
CA PRO A 69 18.50 21.79 10.55
C PRO A 69 17.26 20.99 10.16
N VAL A 70 17.29 20.37 8.99
CA VAL A 70 16.23 19.50 8.48
C VAL A 70 16.68 18.02 8.58
N PRO A 71 15.82 17.09 9.06
CA PRO A 71 16.16 15.68 9.16
C PRO A 71 16.58 15.06 7.81
N PRO A 72 17.48 14.05 7.82
CA PRO A 72 17.96 13.40 6.61
C PRO A 72 16.84 12.77 5.78
N ILE A 73 17.11 12.59 4.49
CA ILE A 73 16.28 11.75 3.60
C ILE A 73 16.92 10.37 3.54
N TYR A 74 16.09 9.34 3.54
CA TYR A 74 16.54 7.96 3.35
C TYR A 74 16.05 7.45 2.00
N LEU A 75 16.97 6.91 1.20
CA LEU A 75 16.70 6.34 -0.10
C LEU A 75 17.02 4.84 -0.12
N ALA A 76 16.33 4.06 -0.95
CA ALA A 76 16.74 2.73 -1.34
C ALA A 76 17.06 2.73 -2.83
N GLU A 77 18.23 2.24 -3.23
CA GLU A 77 18.55 2.02 -4.63
C GLU A 77 17.87 0.73 -5.11
N ASP A 78 17.00 0.87 -6.12
CA ASP A 78 16.22 -0.23 -6.70
C ASP A 78 17.03 -0.89 -7.83
N GLU A 79 17.36 -0.09 -8.84
CA GLU A 79 18.31 -0.38 -9.92
C GLU A 79 19.35 0.74 -9.98
N TYR A 80 20.45 0.51 -10.69
CA TYR A 80 21.51 1.50 -10.84
C TYR A 80 20.97 2.87 -11.29
N GLY A 81 21.09 3.87 -10.42
CA GLY A 81 20.64 5.25 -10.69
C GLY A 81 19.15 5.51 -10.46
N THR A 82 18.40 4.55 -9.92
CA THR A 82 16.98 4.70 -9.57
C THR A 82 16.75 4.45 -8.08
N TYR A 83 15.98 5.34 -7.45
CA TYR A 83 15.86 5.42 -6.01
C TYR A 83 14.40 5.50 -5.55
N SER A 84 14.10 4.65 -4.58
CA SER A 84 12.93 4.70 -3.70
C SER A 84 13.14 5.67 -2.56
N VAL A 85 12.15 6.49 -2.21
CA VAL A 85 12.18 7.23 -0.94
C VAL A 85 11.66 6.37 0.21
N ILE A 86 12.54 6.07 1.17
CA ILE A 86 12.23 5.32 2.39
C ILE A 86 11.60 6.25 3.44
N ASP A 87 12.25 7.39 3.68
CA ASP A 87 11.78 8.47 4.55
C ASP A 87 12.14 9.82 3.95
N GLY A 88 11.32 10.84 4.22
CA GLY A 88 11.51 12.18 3.69
C GLY A 88 10.77 12.46 2.38
N LYS A 89 9.83 11.60 1.96
CA LYS A 89 9.03 11.81 0.73
C LYS A 89 8.41 13.20 0.68
N GLN A 90 7.75 13.64 1.75
CA GLN A 90 7.12 14.97 1.78
C GLN A 90 8.15 16.10 1.68
N ARG A 91 9.36 15.91 2.23
CA ARG A 91 10.45 16.87 2.10
C ARG A 91 10.93 16.98 0.66
N VAL A 92 11.19 15.84 0.01
CA VAL A 92 11.58 15.79 -1.40
C VAL A 92 10.51 16.44 -2.29
N THR A 93 9.23 16.09 -2.09
CA THR A 93 8.10 16.66 -2.84
C THR A 93 8.01 18.18 -2.66
N ALA A 94 8.04 18.68 -1.42
CA ALA A 94 7.96 20.11 -1.14
C ALA A 94 9.14 20.88 -1.76
N ILE A 95 10.37 20.35 -1.65
CA ILE A 95 11.57 20.93 -2.28
C ILE A 95 11.38 21.04 -3.79
N HIS A 96 10.96 19.94 -4.44
CA HIS A 96 10.76 19.91 -5.88
C HIS A 96 9.64 20.85 -6.33
N ARG A 97 8.46 20.78 -5.71
CA ARG A 97 7.30 21.64 -6.03
C ARG A 97 7.61 23.13 -5.85
N PHE A 98 8.41 23.48 -4.84
CA PHE A 98 8.84 24.86 -4.68
C PHE A 98 9.79 25.28 -5.80
N LEU A 99 10.86 24.51 -6.05
CA LEU A 99 11.86 24.83 -7.07
C LEU A 99 11.31 24.83 -8.50
N SER A 100 10.31 23.98 -8.80
CA SER A 100 9.59 23.96 -10.09
C SER A 100 8.63 25.15 -10.24
N GLY A 101 8.25 25.79 -9.14
CA GLY A 101 7.31 26.91 -9.08
C GLY A 101 5.84 26.51 -8.91
N GLU A 102 5.56 25.23 -8.61
CA GLU A 102 4.22 24.71 -8.34
C GLU A 102 3.69 25.07 -6.95
N LEU A 103 4.58 25.26 -5.97
CA LEU A 103 4.24 25.71 -4.63
C LEU A 103 4.40 27.23 -4.52
N LYS A 104 3.34 27.89 -4.05
CA LYS A 104 3.38 29.26 -3.53
C LYS A 104 3.37 29.22 -2.01
N LEU A 105 4.27 29.97 -1.37
CA LEU A 105 4.41 29.98 0.07
C LEU A 105 3.17 30.57 0.74
N LYS A 106 2.74 30.00 1.86
CA LYS A 106 1.57 30.44 2.64
C LYS A 106 1.78 30.20 4.12
N GLU A 107 1.20 31.07 4.94
CA GLU A 107 1.20 30.97 6.41
C GLU A 107 2.62 30.84 6.98
N LEU A 108 3.51 31.75 6.56
CA LEU A 108 4.91 31.79 7.00
C LEU A 108 5.01 32.52 8.35
N GLU A 109 5.73 31.97 9.33
CA GLU A 109 5.81 32.55 10.68
C GLU A 109 6.88 33.65 10.81
N LYS A 110 8.00 33.50 10.09
CA LYS A 110 9.19 34.36 10.19
C LYS A 110 9.44 35.20 8.95
N PHE A 111 8.91 34.80 7.79
CA PHE A 111 8.99 35.54 6.54
C PHE A 111 7.60 35.83 5.93
N PRO A 112 6.67 36.50 6.65
CA PRO A 112 5.34 36.79 6.12
C PRO A 112 5.37 37.61 4.81
N GLU A 113 6.44 38.37 4.56
CA GLU A 113 6.64 39.13 3.31
C GLU A 113 6.84 38.26 2.07
N LEU A 114 7.16 36.96 2.23
CA LEU A 114 7.31 36.00 1.15
C LEU A 114 6.01 35.21 0.87
N GLU A 115 4.92 35.51 1.57
CA GLU A 115 3.64 34.87 1.30
C GLU A 115 3.15 35.14 -0.14
N GLY A 116 2.68 34.09 -0.78
CA GLY A 116 2.26 34.09 -2.18
C GLY A 116 3.39 33.94 -3.20
N PHE A 117 4.66 34.02 -2.76
CA PHE A 117 5.81 33.88 -3.66
C PHE A 117 6.01 32.42 -4.06
N SER A 118 6.22 32.19 -5.34
CA SER A 118 6.86 30.98 -5.85
C SER A 118 8.38 31.16 -5.89
N PHE A 119 9.12 30.10 -6.19
CA PHE A 119 10.58 30.20 -6.31
C PHE A 119 11.05 31.24 -7.35
N LYS A 120 10.27 31.47 -8.42
CA LYS A 120 10.59 32.45 -9.47
C LYS A 120 10.35 33.90 -9.03
N ASP A 121 9.54 34.11 -8.01
CA ASP A 121 9.20 35.43 -7.48
C ASP A 121 10.22 35.92 -6.45
N LEU A 122 11.08 35.02 -5.94
CA LEU A 122 12.10 35.36 -4.96
C LEU A 122 13.16 36.33 -5.53
N PRO A 123 13.73 37.22 -4.68
CA PRO A 123 14.94 37.95 -5.02
C PRO A 123 16.05 37.02 -5.51
N LYS A 124 16.77 37.42 -6.57
CA LYS A 124 17.85 36.60 -7.18
C LYS A 124 18.90 36.13 -6.16
N SER A 125 19.20 36.95 -5.15
CA SER A 125 20.11 36.59 -4.07
C SER A 125 19.59 35.41 -3.24
N LEU A 126 18.30 35.39 -2.90
CA LEU A 126 17.66 34.29 -2.17
C LEU A 126 17.53 33.04 -3.02
N MET A 127 17.17 33.18 -4.30
CA MET A 127 17.16 32.04 -5.24
C MET A 127 18.52 31.35 -5.31
N ASN A 128 19.59 32.12 -5.47
CA ASN A 128 20.96 31.60 -5.52
C ASN A 128 21.37 30.97 -4.18
N ALA A 129 21.01 31.61 -3.06
CA ALA A 129 21.30 31.08 -1.74
C ALA A 129 20.63 29.71 -1.53
N LEU A 130 19.33 29.57 -1.83
CA LEU A 130 18.59 28.32 -1.66
C LEU A 130 19.06 27.20 -2.59
N LYS A 131 19.58 27.52 -3.78
CA LYS A 131 20.14 26.50 -4.70
C LYS A 131 21.47 25.93 -4.22
N ILE A 132 22.28 26.74 -3.54
CA ILE A 132 23.70 26.44 -3.31
C ILE A 132 24.00 26.10 -1.84
N ARG A 133 23.38 26.80 -0.88
CA ARG A 133 23.79 26.71 0.53
C ARG A 133 23.12 25.60 1.35
N PRO A 134 21.79 25.38 1.26
CA PRO A 134 21.17 24.33 2.03
C PRO A 134 21.53 22.97 1.44
N TYR A 135 22.24 22.18 2.24
CA TYR A 135 22.49 20.78 1.97
C TYR A 135 21.64 19.92 2.89
N LEU A 136 21.11 18.84 2.34
CA LEU A 136 20.35 17.85 3.08
C LEU A 136 21.10 16.53 3.06
N ARG A 137 21.28 15.94 4.23
CA ARG A 137 21.89 14.62 4.39
C ARG A 137 20.99 13.57 3.75
N VAL A 138 21.56 12.77 2.86
CA VAL A 138 20.93 11.64 2.20
C VAL A 138 21.64 10.35 2.59
N VAL A 139 20.87 9.38 3.06
CA VAL A 139 21.35 8.04 3.41
C VAL A 139 20.72 7.04 2.44
N THR A 140 21.53 6.42 1.60
CA THR A 140 21.08 5.49 0.57
C THR A 140 21.39 4.05 0.98
N LEU A 141 20.36 3.20 1.04
CA LEU A 141 20.50 1.75 1.13
C LEU A 141 20.77 1.22 -0.28
N LEU A 142 21.99 0.75 -0.51
CA LEU A 142 22.41 0.34 -1.85
C LEU A 142 21.71 -0.94 -2.32
N ARG A 143 21.68 -1.17 -3.63
CA ARG A 143 20.94 -2.28 -4.23
C ARG A 143 21.34 -3.65 -3.67
N GLN A 144 22.62 -3.84 -3.30
CA GLN A 144 23.16 -5.09 -2.78
C GLN A 144 22.75 -5.44 -1.35
N SER A 145 22.11 -4.52 -0.62
CA SER A 145 21.61 -4.82 0.72
C SER A 145 20.45 -5.82 0.69
N ASP A 146 20.35 -6.64 1.72
CA ASP A 146 19.32 -7.65 1.87
C ASP A 146 17.89 -7.05 1.82
N ALA A 147 16.98 -7.75 1.13
CA ALA A 147 15.64 -7.23 0.86
C ALA A 147 14.75 -7.21 2.11
N GLU A 148 14.86 -8.20 2.99
CA GLU A 148 14.10 -8.24 4.25
C GLU A 148 14.62 -7.16 5.20
N LEU A 149 15.92 -6.94 5.24
CA LEU A 149 16.53 -5.90 6.07
C LEU A 149 16.22 -4.49 5.55
N LYS A 150 16.20 -4.26 4.23
CA LYS A 150 15.68 -3.00 3.64
C LYS A 150 14.26 -2.71 4.09
N HIS A 151 13.40 -3.73 4.07
CA HIS A 151 12.03 -3.64 4.56
C HIS A 151 11.98 -3.33 6.06
N GLU A 152 12.82 -3.97 6.86
CA GLU A 152 12.86 -3.71 8.30
C GLU A 152 13.34 -2.28 8.61
N VAL A 153 14.37 -1.78 7.91
CA VAL A 153 14.83 -0.39 8.02
C VAL A 153 13.69 0.57 7.67
N PHE A 154 12.94 0.28 6.60
CA PHE A 154 11.78 1.07 6.21
C PHE A 154 10.74 1.14 7.34
N ILE A 155 10.39 0.00 7.95
CA ILE A 155 9.47 -0.04 9.08
C ILE A 155 10.00 0.77 10.27
N ARG A 156 11.29 0.63 10.60
CA ARG A 156 11.91 1.29 11.75
C ARG A 156 11.98 2.81 11.59
N LEU A 157 12.34 3.32 10.41
CA LEU A 157 12.42 4.76 10.14
C LEU A 157 11.05 5.42 10.08
N ASN A 158 10.05 4.74 9.51
CA ASN A 158 8.69 5.27 9.44
C ASN A 158 7.99 5.40 10.80
N LYS A 159 8.56 4.87 11.89
CA LYS A 159 8.02 5.07 13.25
C LYS A 159 8.23 6.47 13.82
N ALA A 160 9.22 7.23 13.31
CA ALA A 160 9.54 8.56 13.83
C ALA A 160 8.73 9.71 13.15
N GLY A 161 8.05 9.43 12.04
CA GLY A 161 7.24 10.39 11.28
C GLY A 161 5.75 10.05 11.28
N VAL A 162 5.00 10.56 10.29
CA VAL A 162 3.61 10.11 10.06
C VAL A 162 3.66 8.65 9.60
N PRO A 163 3.24 7.67 10.42
CA PRO A 163 3.48 6.27 10.14
C PRO A 163 2.78 5.86 8.86
N LEU A 164 3.48 5.09 8.04
CA LEU A 164 2.86 4.37 6.94
C LEU A 164 2.05 3.21 7.52
N ASN A 165 0.88 2.96 6.96
CA ASN A 165 0.12 1.76 7.31
C ASN A 165 0.75 0.52 6.66
N SER A 166 0.32 -0.67 7.08
CA SER A 166 0.85 -1.95 6.59
C SER A 166 0.79 -2.07 5.07
N GLN A 167 -0.27 -1.59 4.42
CA GLN A 167 -0.40 -1.67 2.97
C GLN A 167 0.57 -0.72 2.25
N GLU A 168 0.74 0.50 2.75
CA GLU A 168 1.73 1.45 2.23
C GLU A 168 3.16 0.90 2.36
N ILE A 169 3.46 0.20 3.47
CA ILE A 169 4.75 -0.47 3.67
C ILE A 169 4.97 -1.57 2.62
N ARG A 170 3.98 -2.45 2.39
CA ARG A 170 4.05 -3.52 1.38
C ARG A 170 4.34 -2.97 -0.01
N ASN A 171 3.67 -1.89 -0.36
CA ASN A 171 3.78 -1.27 -1.66
C ASN A 171 5.19 -0.76 -1.96
N VAL A 172 5.93 -0.30 -0.94
CA VAL A 172 7.33 0.12 -1.10
C VAL A 172 8.28 -1.05 -1.07
N ALA A 173 8.03 -2.02 -0.18
CA ALA A 173 8.93 -3.14 0.03
C ALA A 173 8.90 -4.17 -1.11
N TYR A 174 7.74 -4.32 -1.77
CA TYR A 174 7.49 -5.36 -2.74
C TYR A 174 7.12 -4.77 -4.11
N ARG A 175 8.03 -3.96 -4.68
CA ARG A 175 7.86 -3.34 -6.00
C ARG A 175 7.90 -4.39 -7.12
N GLY A 176 6.96 -4.31 -8.06
CA GLY A 176 6.90 -5.19 -9.23
C GLY A 176 5.54 -5.16 -9.93
N GLU A 177 5.44 -5.84 -11.09
CA GLU A 177 4.22 -5.86 -11.91
C GLU A 177 2.99 -6.36 -11.16
N PHE A 178 3.17 -7.26 -10.20
CA PHE A 178 2.07 -7.73 -9.35
C PHE A 178 1.53 -6.61 -8.45
N ASN A 179 2.40 -5.81 -7.84
CA ASN A 179 1.97 -4.68 -7.02
C ASN A 179 1.23 -3.62 -7.84
N ASP A 180 1.72 -3.35 -9.06
CA ASP A 180 1.06 -2.48 -10.03
C ASP A 180 -0.34 -3.00 -10.40
N LEU A 181 -0.48 -4.32 -10.60
CA LEU A 181 -1.77 -4.95 -10.85
C LEU A 181 -2.76 -4.72 -9.70
N LEU A 182 -2.33 -4.80 -8.43
CA LEU A 182 -3.22 -4.56 -7.28
C LEU A 182 -3.83 -3.16 -7.31
N ILE A 183 -3.02 -2.15 -7.65
CA ILE A 183 -3.46 -0.75 -7.75
C ILE A 183 -4.34 -0.53 -8.97
N GLU A 184 -4.02 -1.19 -10.08
CA GLU A 184 -4.86 -1.11 -11.27
C GLU A 184 -6.26 -1.69 -11.00
N LEU A 185 -6.32 -2.87 -10.38
CA LEU A 185 -7.58 -3.53 -10.04
C LEU A 185 -8.40 -2.74 -9.01
N SER A 186 -7.76 -2.02 -8.08
CA SER A 186 -8.47 -1.16 -7.10
C SER A 186 -9.20 0.01 -7.76
N ARG A 187 -8.78 0.42 -8.97
CA ARG A 187 -9.41 1.50 -9.75
C ARG A 187 -10.64 1.07 -10.52
N ASN A 188 -11.00 -0.22 -10.51
CA ASN A 188 -12.23 -0.70 -11.15
C ASN A 188 -13.46 0.03 -10.59
N GLU A 189 -14.37 0.48 -11.47
CA GLU A 189 -15.54 1.28 -11.08
C GLU A 189 -16.41 0.61 -10.02
N TYR A 190 -16.65 -0.70 -10.15
CA TYR A 190 -17.46 -1.42 -9.17
C TYR A 190 -16.76 -1.49 -7.81
N ILE A 191 -15.45 -1.74 -7.77
CA ILE A 191 -14.67 -1.70 -6.52
C ILE A 191 -14.74 -0.31 -5.88
N LYS A 192 -14.47 0.76 -6.65
CA LYS A 192 -14.51 2.14 -6.15
C LYS A 192 -15.88 2.49 -5.58
N GLU A 193 -16.96 2.14 -6.27
CA GLU A 193 -18.33 2.38 -5.81
C GLU A 193 -18.65 1.58 -4.55
N GLN A 194 -18.35 0.28 -4.53
CA GLN A 194 -18.68 -0.58 -3.39
C GLN A 194 -17.90 -0.20 -2.13
N LEU A 195 -16.64 0.21 -2.27
CA LEU A 195 -15.75 0.55 -1.17
C LEU A 195 -15.80 2.05 -0.78
N ASP A 196 -16.54 2.89 -1.52
CA ASP A 196 -16.54 4.35 -1.34
C ASP A 196 -15.11 4.95 -1.38
N ALA A 197 -14.32 4.52 -2.37
CA ALA A 197 -12.92 4.87 -2.52
C ALA A 197 -12.73 6.17 -3.34
N THR A 198 -13.29 7.28 -2.85
CA THR A 198 -13.11 8.62 -3.44
C THR A 198 -11.76 9.24 -3.05
N PRO A 199 -11.21 10.19 -3.83
CA PRO A 199 -9.98 10.93 -3.51
C PRO A 199 -9.83 11.38 -2.04
N ASP A 200 -10.94 11.82 -1.45
CA ASP A 200 -11.00 12.35 -0.10
C ASP A 200 -11.39 11.32 0.96
N SER A 201 -11.67 10.07 0.60
CA SER A 201 -12.03 9.05 1.58
C SER A 201 -10.80 8.45 2.24
N LYS A 202 -10.96 8.06 3.51
CA LYS A 202 -9.94 7.27 4.23
C LYS A 202 -9.62 5.97 3.47
N MET A 203 -10.65 5.33 2.89
CA MET A 203 -10.52 4.08 2.12
C MET A 203 -9.49 4.21 1.02
N TYR A 204 -9.57 5.31 0.27
CA TYR A 204 -8.62 5.64 -0.77
C TYR A 204 -7.30 6.08 -0.12
N ARG A 205 -7.25 7.19 0.64
CA ARG A 205 -5.98 7.81 1.11
C ARG A 205 -5.04 6.86 1.85
N GLU A 206 -5.59 5.88 2.58
CA GLU A 206 -4.83 4.86 3.32
C GLU A 206 -4.64 3.55 2.54
N MET A 207 -4.99 3.52 1.24
CA MET A 207 -4.83 2.37 0.35
C MET A 207 -5.56 1.10 0.82
N ILE A 208 -6.66 1.29 1.56
CA ILE A 208 -7.49 0.18 2.05
C ILE A 208 -8.18 -0.50 0.85
N ASP A 209 -8.52 0.26 -0.20
CA ASP A 209 -8.99 -0.26 -1.48
C ASP A 209 -8.00 -1.27 -2.08
N VAL A 210 -6.71 -0.93 -2.14
CA VAL A 210 -5.64 -1.83 -2.62
C VAL A 210 -5.47 -3.03 -1.67
N GLN A 211 -5.60 -2.82 -0.35
CA GLN A 211 -5.56 -3.89 0.63
C GLN A 211 -6.68 -4.92 0.41
N PHE A 212 -7.89 -4.51 0.00
CA PHE A 212 -8.96 -5.45 -0.35
C PHE A 212 -8.60 -6.32 -1.56
N ILE A 213 -7.93 -5.76 -2.57
CA ILE A 213 -7.45 -6.53 -3.72
C ILE A 213 -6.40 -7.56 -3.27
N LEU A 214 -5.42 -7.13 -2.46
CA LEU A 214 -4.43 -8.05 -1.91
C LEU A 214 -5.09 -9.14 -1.05
N ARG A 215 -6.08 -8.76 -0.23
CA ARG A 215 -6.85 -9.69 0.63
C ARG A 215 -7.48 -10.81 -0.18
N PHE A 216 -8.06 -10.50 -1.34
CA PHE A 216 -8.63 -11.52 -2.22
C PHE A 216 -7.59 -12.58 -2.58
N PHE A 217 -6.42 -12.16 -3.06
CA PHE A 217 -5.37 -13.10 -3.47
C PHE A 217 -4.79 -13.87 -2.28
N THR A 218 -4.58 -13.20 -1.14
CA THR A 218 -4.08 -13.81 0.09
C THR A 218 -5.04 -14.88 0.62
N VAL A 219 -6.34 -14.58 0.72
CA VAL A 219 -7.32 -15.55 1.20
C VAL A 219 -7.50 -16.68 0.18
N LEU A 220 -7.56 -16.38 -1.13
CA LEU A 220 -7.62 -17.40 -2.17
C LEU A 220 -6.44 -18.39 -2.09
N GLY A 221 -5.23 -17.88 -1.86
CA GLY A 221 -4.02 -18.69 -1.75
C GLY A 221 -3.87 -19.44 -0.42
N PHE A 222 -4.37 -18.88 0.69
CA PHE A 222 -4.07 -19.37 2.04
C PHE A 222 -5.27 -19.75 2.89
N TYR A 223 -6.52 -19.77 2.40
CA TYR A 223 -7.68 -20.05 3.28
C TYR A 223 -7.62 -21.41 3.99
N LYS A 224 -6.93 -22.42 3.41
CA LYS A 224 -6.71 -23.74 4.02
C LYS A 224 -5.70 -23.71 5.16
N ASP A 225 -4.59 -23.02 4.93
CA ASP A 225 -3.43 -22.95 5.83
C ASP A 225 -3.21 -21.52 6.32
N PHE A 226 -4.29 -20.84 6.70
CA PHE A 226 -4.25 -19.41 7.01
C PHE A 226 -3.45 -19.18 8.30
N PRO A 227 -2.48 -18.24 8.33
CA PRO A 227 -1.54 -18.12 9.44
C PRO A 227 -2.10 -17.43 10.70
N GLY A 228 -3.40 -17.10 10.72
CA GLY A 228 -4.09 -16.52 11.88
C GLY A 228 -3.87 -15.02 12.08
N ASN A 229 -3.17 -14.37 11.13
CA ASN A 229 -2.97 -12.93 11.11
C ASN A 229 -2.97 -12.46 9.64
N MET A 230 -3.88 -11.54 9.31
CA MET A 230 -4.06 -11.08 7.94
C MET A 230 -2.85 -10.29 7.42
N ASP A 231 -2.22 -9.46 8.25
CA ASP A 231 -1.05 -8.70 7.81
C ASP A 231 0.13 -9.63 7.49
N LYS A 232 0.40 -10.59 8.38
CA LYS A 232 1.42 -11.62 8.13
C LYS A 232 1.12 -12.44 6.87
N ALA A 233 -0.14 -12.82 6.66
CA ALA A 233 -0.56 -13.56 5.46
C ALA A 233 -0.32 -12.74 4.19
N MET A 234 -0.66 -11.45 4.21
CA MET A 234 -0.46 -10.54 3.08
C MET A 234 1.02 -10.30 2.79
N ASP A 235 1.86 -10.13 3.82
CA ASP A 235 3.31 -10.00 3.67
C ASP A 235 3.90 -11.26 3.03
N MET A 236 3.56 -12.45 3.54
CA MET A 236 3.97 -13.74 2.97
C MET A 236 3.51 -13.89 1.52
N PHE A 237 2.28 -13.47 1.20
CA PHE A 237 1.76 -13.52 -0.15
C PHE A 237 2.56 -12.61 -1.09
N MET A 238 2.88 -11.38 -0.66
CA MET A 238 3.68 -10.44 -1.44
C MET A 238 5.09 -10.98 -1.68
N VAL A 239 5.79 -11.48 -0.66
CA VAL A 239 7.13 -12.08 -0.78
C VAL A 239 7.16 -13.15 -1.88
N GLY A 240 6.15 -14.02 -1.94
CA GLY A 240 6.08 -15.10 -2.93
C GLY A 240 5.62 -14.68 -4.33
N ASN A 241 5.07 -13.48 -4.52
CA ASN A 241 4.36 -13.12 -5.76
C ASN A 241 4.71 -11.75 -6.36
N TYR A 242 5.43 -10.86 -5.67
CA TYR A 242 5.70 -9.50 -6.16
C TYR A 242 6.45 -9.45 -7.50
N LYS A 243 7.26 -10.49 -7.78
CA LYS A 243 8.00 -10.69 -9.04
C LYS A 243 7.20 -11.42 -10.13
N ASN A 244 5.94 -11.78 -9.89
CA ASN A 244 5.12 -12.44 -10.91
C ASN A 244 4.95 -11.50 -12.12
N LYS A 245 5.08 -12.08 -13.32
CA LYS A 245 4.95 -11.38 -14.60
C LYS A 245 4.41 -12.30 -15.68
N GLY A 246 4.06 -11.75 -16.84
CA GLY A 246 3.60 -12.51 -18.00
C GLY A 246 2.37 -13.38 -17.70
N LYS A 247 2.42 -14.67 -18.03
CA LYS A 247 1.28 -15.59 -17.91
C LYS A 247 0.66 -15.63 -16.50
N LYS A 248 1.49 -15.71 -15.46
CA LYS A 248 1.01 -15.79 -14.07
C LYS A 248 0.25 -14.52 -13.65
N LEU A 249 0.73 -13.36 -14.09
CA LEU A 249 0.07 -12.08 -13.83
C LEU A 249 -1.30 -11.98 -14.52
N VAL A 250 -1.39 -12.48 -15.76
CA VAL A 250 -2.65 -12.57 -16.53
C VAL A 250 -3.65 -13.51 -15.83
N GLU A 251 -3.19 -14.66 -15.35
CA GLU A 251 -4.04 -15.59 -14.58
C GLU A 251 -4.58 -14.95 -13.30
N GLN A 252 -3.73 -14.24 -12.55
CA GLN A 252 -4.14 -13.51 -11.34
C GLN A 252 -5.18 -12.44 -11.66
N ARG A 253 -4.95 -11.63 -12.71
CA ARG A 253 -5.91 -10.63 -13.17
C ARG A 253 -7.26 -11.25 -13.52
N ASN A 254 -7.25 -12.30 -14.34
CA ASN A 254 -8.48 -12.95 -14.81
C ASN A 254 -9.24 -13.61 -13.65
N SER A 255 -8.53 -14.22 -12.69
CA SER A 255 -9.14 -14.79 -11.49
C SER A 255 -9.91 -13.73 -10.69
N PHE A 256 -9.31 -12.55 -10.47
CA PHE A 256 -9.96 -11.45 -9.78
C PHE A 256 -11.17 -10.92 -10.56
N LEU A 257 -10.99 -10.60 -11.86
CA LEU A 257 -12.05 -10.00 -12.68
C LEU A 257 -13.25 -10.93 -12.87
N ASN A 258 -13.02 -12.23 -13.08
CA ASN A 258 -14.10 -13.21 -13.19
C ASN A 258 -14.91 -13.31 -11.91
N SER A 259 -14.26 -13.24 -10.76
CA SER A 259 -14.97 -13.24 -9.48
C SER A 259 -15.70 -11.92 -9.22
N LEU A 260 -15.10 -10.80 -9.63
CA LEU A 260 -15.73 -9.48 -9.53
C LEU A 260 -17.02 -9.41 -10.36
N GLU A 261 -17.00 -9.94 -11.59
CA GLU A 261 -18.19 -9.99 -12.44
C GLU A 261 -19.26 -10.92 -11.85
N PHE A 262 -18.87 -12.05 -11.25
CA PHE A 262 -19.82 -12.88 -10.50
C PHE A 262 -20.46 -12.10 -9.36
N CYS A 263 -19.64 -11.43 -8.54
CA CYS A 263 -20.07 -10.64 -7.40
C CYS A 263 -21.05 -9.53 -7.85
N LYS A 264 -20.68 -8.77 -8.88
CA LYS A 264 -21.53 -7.72 -9.47
C LYS A 264 -22.86 -8.29 -9.99
N ALA A 265 -22.81 -9.43 -10.68
CA ALA A 265 -23.99 -10.04 -11.27
C ALA A 265 -24.98 -10.57 -10.22
N VAL A 266 -24.49 -11.07 -9.08
CA VAL A 266 -25.33 -11.58 -7.98
C VAL A 266 -25.75 -10.45 -7.06
N TRP A 267 -24.81 -9.69 -6.49
CA TRP A 267 -25.05 -8.77 -5.37
C TRP A 267 -25.41 -7.35 -5.81
N GLY A 268 -25.04 -6.94 -7.04
CA GLY A 268 -25.30 -5.58 -7.53
C GLY A 268 -24.78 -4.52 -6.55
N LYS A 269 -25.61 -3.56 -6.16
CA LYS A 269 -25.22 -2.48 -5.24
C LYS A 269 -25.04 -2.91 -3.79
N GLU A 270 -25.44 -4.13 -3.44
CA GLU A 270 -25.35 -4.68 -2.07
C GLU A 270 -24.07 -5.50 -1.86
N GLY A 271 -23.09 -5.40 -2.77
CA GLY A 271 -21.81 -6.09 -2.66
C GLY A 271 -21.08 -5.80 -1.35
N PHE A 272 -20.41 -6.82 -0.81
CA PHE A 272 -19.56 -6.80 0.38
C PHE A 272 -20.23 -6.40 1.70
N ARG A 273 -21.56 -6.34 1.73
CA ARG A 273 -22.37 -5.96 2.89
C ARG A 273 -23.14 -7.15 3.45
N LYS A 274 -23.55 -7.03 4.71
CA LYS A 274 -24.44 -8.00 5.35
C LYS A 274 -25.85 -7.85 4.76
N PRO A 275 -26.48 -8.93 4.24
CA PRO A 275 -27.87 -8.89 3.81
C PRO A 275 -28.77 -8.40 4.95
N ASN A 276 -29.70 -7.50 4.64
CA ASN A 276 -30.64 -6.89 5.61
C ASN A 276 -29.96 -6.21 6.81
N GLY A 277 -28.67 -5.88 6.69
CA GLY A 277 -27.86 -5.30 7.76
C GLY A 277 -27.37 -3.89 7.46
N SER A 278 -26.32 -3.47 8.16
CA SER A 278 -25.68 -2.16 7.93
C SER A 278 -25.14 -2.04 6.50
N LYS A 279 -25.22 -0.84 5.93
CA LYS A 279 -24.60 -0.52 4.62
C LYS A 279 -23.06 -0.51 4.63
N ARG A 280 -22.43 -0.85 5.76
CA ARG A 280 -20.97 -0.89 5.91
C ARG A 280 -20.39 -2.14 5.22
N VAL A 281 -19.32 -1.95 4.47
CA VAL A 281 -18.53 -3.06 3.92
C VAL A 281 -17.84 -3.83 5.05
N LEU A 282 -17.97 -5.15 5.00
CA LEU A 282 -17.39 -6.06 5.99
C LEU A 282 -16.45 -7.04 5.31
N GLN A 283 -15.27 -7.23 5.91
CA GLN A 283 -14.21 -8.05 5.33
C GLN A 283 -14.61 -9.52 5.12
N GLY A 284 -15.35 -10.12 6.05
CA GLY A 284 -15.81 -11.52 5.88
C GLY A 284 -16.80 -11.68 4.74
N PHE A 285 -17.67 -10.68 4.52
CA PHE A 285 -18.60 -10.67 3.38
C PHE A 285 -17.85 -10.46 2.06
N TYR A 286 -16.85 -9.58 2.04
CA TYR A 286 -15.94 -9.47 0.90
C TYR A 286 -15.29 -10.83 0.57
N ASP A 287 -14.75 -11.51 1.59
CA ASP A 287 -14.08 -12.80 1.41
C ASP A 287 -14.99 -13.84 0.78
N ILE A 288 -16.19 -14.08 1.32
CA ILE A 288 -17.08 -15.10 0.77
C ILE A 288 -17.64 -14.72 -0.61
N GLN A 289 -17.88 -13.43 -0.87
CA GLN A 289 -18.45 -12.98 -2.14
C GLN A 289 -17.42 -12.90 -3.27
N MET A 290 -16.12 -12.75 -2.95
CA MET A 290 -15.05 -12.69 -3.93
C MET A 290 -14.23 -14.00 -4.00
N VAL A 291 -13.92 -14.66 -2.89
CA VAL A 291 -13.04 -15.83 -2.92
C VAL A 291 -13.80 -17.08 -3.32
N CYS A 292 -15.01 -17.32 -2.78
CA CYS A 292 -15.76 -18.55 -3.07
C CYS A 292 -16.07 -18.74 -4.56
N PRO A 293 -16.50 -17.70 -5.33
CA PRO A 293 -16.72 -17.87 -6.78
C PRO A 293 -15.44 -18.12 -7.58
N ALA A 294 -14.28 -17.67 -7.08
CA ALA A 294 -12.98 -17.92 -7.69
C ALA A 294 -12.51 -19.38 -7.49
N LEU A 295 -13.03 -20.08 -6.47
CA LEU A 295 -12.77 -21.50 -6.21
C LEU A 295 -13.63 -22.46 -7.06
N LEU A 296 -14.63 -21.94 -7.77
CA LEU A 296 -15.50 -22.73 -8.64
C LEU A 296 -14.87 -22.99 -10.01
N THR A 297 -15.18 -24.15 -10.59
CA THR A 297 -15.01 -24.39 -12.02
C THR A 297 -15.91 -23.46 -12.84
N ASN A 298 -15.61 -23.26 -14.11
CA ASN A 298 -16.45 -22.42 -14.99
C ASN A 298 -17.90 -22.94 -15.04
N THR A 299 -18.10 -24.26 -15.11
CA THR A 299 -19.43 -24.88 -15.13
C THR A 299 -20.23 -24.63 -13.84
N GLU A 300 -19.60 -24.78 -12.67
CA GLU A 300 -20.23 -24.49 -11.37
C GLU A 300 -20.58 -23.00 -11.25
N ARG A 301 -19.67 -22.12 -11.67
CA ARG A 301 -19.89 -20.67 -11.65
C ARG A 301 -21.09 -20.27 -12.53
N ASP A 302 -21.18 -20.83 -13.74
CA ASP A 302 -22.28 -20.56 -14.66
C ASP A 302 -23.63 -21.06 -14.13
N LYS A 303 -23.66 -22.23 -13.46
CA LYS A 303 -24.86 -22.74 -12.78
C LYS A 303 -25.31 -21.81 -11.65
N ALA A 304 -24.38 -21.41 -10.78
CA ALA A 304 -24.67 -20.47 -9.70
C ALA A 304 -25.15 -19.10 -10.24
N LEU A 305 -24.57 -18.60 -11.34
CA LEU A 305 -25.00 -17.36 -12.01
C LEU A 305 -26.41 -17.44 -12.60
N LYS A 306 -26.88 -18.62 -13.03
CA LYS A 306 -28.27 -18.81 -13.46
C LYS A 306 -29.25 -18.85 -12.27
N LYS A 307 -28.74 -19.10 -11.06
CA LYS A 307 -29.53 -19.24 -9.82
C LYS A 307 -29.21 -18.15 -8.79
N LYS A 308 -29.06 -16.89 -9.22
CA LYS A 308 -28.66 -15.76 -8.36
C LYS A 308 -29.51 -15.62 -7.09
N ASP A 309 -30.82 -15.79 -7.22
CA ASP A 309 -31.74 -15.70 -6.07
C ASP A 309 -31.53 -16.85 -5.08
N ALA A 310 -31.18 -18.04 -5.56
CA ALA A 310 -30.83 -19.16 -4.71
C ALA A 310 -29.49 -18.93 -3.99
N VAL A 311 -28.52 -18.29 -4.65
CA VAL A 311 -27.26 -17.88 -3.99
C VAL A 311 -27.55 -16.91 -2.83
N LYS A 312 -28.37 -15.89 -3.06
CA LYS A 312 -28.74 -14.90 -2.03
C LYS A 312 -29.50 -15.53 -0.87
N LYS A 313 -30.54 -16.31 -1.18
CA LYS A 313 -31.34 -17.02 -0.15
C LYS A 313 -30.48 -18.02 0.62
N GLY A 314 -29.57 -18.71 -0.06
CA GLY A 314 -28.61 -19.62 0.54
C GLY A 314 -27.69 -18.92 1.53
N LEU A 315 -27.15 -17.74 1.19
CA LEU A 315 -26.36 -16.94 2.13
C LEU A 315 -27.18 -16.53 3.36
N ILE A 316 -28.40 -16.03 3.15
CA ILE A 316 -29.28 -15.61 4.26
C ILE A 316 -29.59 -16.79 5.17
N ASN A 317 -29.96 -17.94 4.59
CA ASN A 317 -30.23 -19.15 5.35
C ASN A 317 -29.01 -19.59 6.16
N LEU A 318 -27.81 -19.62 5.58
CA LEU A 318 -26.58 -19.93 6.33
C LEU A 318 -26.35 -18.97 7.50
N LEU A 319 -26.58 -17.68 7.31
CA LEU A 319 -26.44 -16.68 8.39
C LEU A 319 -27.47 -16.85 9.51
N GLU A 320 -28.65 -17.41 9.22
CA GLU A 320 -29.73 -17.61 10.18
C GLU A 320 -29.65 -18.97 10.88
N THR A 321 -29.16 -20.01 10.19
CA THR A 321 -29.20 -21.40 10.69
C THR A 321 -27.85 -21.93 11.18
N ASP A 322 -26.73 -21.32 10.77
CA ASP A 322 -25.37 -21.76 11.14
C ASP A 322 -24.67 -20.62 11.91
N GLU A 323 -24.80 -20.65 13.25
CA GLU A 323 -24.26 -19.61 14.14
C GLU A 323 -22.74 -19.47 13.99
N GLU A 324 -22.02 -20.58 13.82
CA GLU A 324 -20.58 -20.59 13.58
C GLU A 324 -20.24 -19.90 12.25
N PHE A 325 -21.06 -20.05 11.22
CA PHE A 325 -20.89 -19.33 9.95
C PHE A 325 -21.15 -17.83 10.11
N ALA A 326 -22.23 -17.47 10.80
CA ALA A 326 -22.58 -16.08 11.06
C ALA A 326 -21.48 -15.35 11.85
N GLU A 327 -20.90 -16.01 12.86
CA GLU A 327 -19.74 -15.52 13.60
C GLU A 327 -18.51 -15.43 12.70
N ALA A 328 -18.20 -16.49 11.93
CA ALA A 328 -17.00 -16.53 11.08
C ALA A 328 -16.95 -15.43 10.01
N VAL A 329 -18.11 -14.97 9.53
CA VAL A 329 -18.24 -13.88 8.54
C VAL A 329 -18.28 -12.50 9.21
N SER A 330 -18.81 -12.39 10.44
CA SER A 330 -19.07 -11.10 11.09
C SER A 330 -18.02 -10.70 12.14
N GLN A 331 -17.35 -11.66 12.76
CA GLN A 331 -16.42 -11.46 13.88
C GLN A 331 -15.12 -12.25 13.68
N PHE A 332 -14.05 -11.81 14.34
CA PHE A 332 -12.72 -12.45 14.33
C PHE A 332 -12.28 -12.90 12.92
N THR A 333 -12.49 -12.04 11.93
CA THR A 333 -12.38 -12.38 10.50
C THR A 333 -10.96 -12.76 10.05
N SER A 334 -9.97 -12.62 10.93
CA SER A 334 -8.56 -13.00 10.70
C SER A 334 -8.14 -14.26 11.48
N ASN A 335 -9.06 -14.92 12.20
CA ASN A 335 -8.80 -16.22 12.82
C ASN A 335 -8.77 -17.33 11.74
N SER A 336 -7.77 -18.22 11.78
CA SER A 336 -7.59 -19.32 10.82
C SER A 336 -8.82 -20.21 10.69
N LYS A 337 -9.44 -20.59 11.81
CA LYS A 337 -10.64 -21.43 11.83
C LYS A 337 -11.79 -20.73 11.11
N ASN A 338 -12.03 -19.46 11.41
CA ASN A 338 -13.13 -18.70 10.82
C ASN A 338 -12.93 -18.46 9.32
N VAL A 339 -11.70 -18.19 8.88
CA VAL A 339 -11.36 -18.06 7.45
C VAL A 339 -11.65 -19.37 6.71
N LEU A 340 -11.13 -20.50 7.21
CA LEU A 340 -11.35 -21.81 6.60
C LEU A 340 -12.85 -22.14 6.56
N TYR A 341 -13.55 -21.95 7.68
CA TYR A 341 -14.96 -22.34 7.82
C TYR A 341 -15.86 -21.55 6.87
N ARG A 342 -15.77 -20.21 6.84
CA ARG A 342 -16.64 -19.39 5.98
C ARG A 342 -16.39 -19.63 4.50
N ILE A 343 -15.13 -19.81 4.10
CA ILE A 343 -14.77 -20.06 2.70
C ILE A 343 -15.26 -21.44 2.27
N THR A 344 -15.05 -22.47 3.11
CA THR A 344 -15.50 -23.83 2.80
C THR A 344 -17.02 -23.90 2.69
N LYS A 345 -17.74 -23.47 3.72
CA LYS A 345 -19.20 -23.55 3.77
C LYS A 345 -19.89 -22.82 2.62
N PHE A 346 -19.47 -21.59 2.33
CA PHE A 346 -20.11 -20.84 1.26
C PHE A 346 -19.71 -21.37 -0.13
N SER A 347 -18.48 -21.87 -0.31
CA SER A 347 -18.09 -22.53 -1.57
C SER A 347 -18.89 -23.81 -1.81
N ASP A 348 -19.11 -24.63 -0.77
CA ASP A 348 -19.90 -25.86 -0.90
C ASP A 348 -21.36 -25.55 -1.24
N LEU A 349 -21.93 -24.50 -0.64
CA LEU A 349 -23.24 -23.99 -1.03
C LEU A 349 -23.27 -23.63 -2.52
N LEU A 350 -22.30 -22.84 -3.00
CA LEU A 350 -22.26 -22.45 -4.42
C LEU A 350 -22.12 -23.66 -5.36
N LYS A 351 -21.34 -24.69 -4.98
CA LYS A 351 -21.18 -25.92 -5.78
C LYS A 351 -22.43 -26.79 -5.81
N SER A 352 -23.30 -26.69 -4.80
CA SER A 352 -24.55 -27.45 -4.70
C SER A 352 -25.68 -26.91 -5.59
N LEU A 353 -25.55 -25.68 -6.10
CA LEU A 353 -26.51 -25.03 -6.99
C LEU A 353 -26.32 -25.50 -8.43
#